data_AF-A0AB73KL04-F1
#
_entry.id   AF-A0AB73KL04-F1
#
_cell.length_a   1.000
_cell.length_b   1.000
_cell.length_c   1.000
_cell.angle_alpha   90.00
_cell.angle_beta   90.00
_cell.angle_gamma   90.00
#
_symmetry.space_group_name_H-M   'P 1'
#
loop_
_entity.id
_entity.type
_entity.pdbx_description
1 polymer ?
#
loop_
_entity_poly.entity_id
_entity_poly.type
_entity_poly.pdbx_seq_one_letter_code
_entity_poly.pdbx_strand_id
1 'polypeptide(L)'
;MPLLAVPVARRLAASLAPRSAAWLLACTAAVLAASSTLALVLLAAQGALLLPPVAALGHLTLPLLTAGTDGLGGFAGLGSAGLTVPAACVAAVLLAVCAGAVTLAGHRFRAEMARARAATGTCVASGELAVLQDSDPDAYALPGRPGRIVVTTGMLRALRPGEREALLAHERAHLAGHHHRFIVVAALAATCHPLLRGLRAPLSYALERWADESAASAVGNRPL
;
A
#
# COMPACT_ATOMS: atom_id res chain seq x y z
N MET A 1 -8.16 17.41 10.38
CA MET A 1 -6.84 18.08 10.33
C MET A 1 -5.81 17.35 9.43
N PRO A 2 -6.10 17.04 8.15
CA PRO A 2 -5.14 16.33 7.28
C PRO A 2 -4.03 17.22 6.67
N LEU A 3 -4.18 18.56 6.71
CA LEU A 3 -3.26 19.49 6.04
C LEU A 3 -1.88 19.60 6.71
N LEU A 4 -1.78 19.40 8.03
CA LEU A 4 -0.50 19.41 8.75
C LEU A 4 0.21 18.04 8.74
N ALA A 5 -0.50 16.97 8.40
CA ALA A 5 0.06 15.62 8.43
C ALA A 5 1.17 15.43 7.38
N VAL A 6 1.03 16.04 6.21
CA VAL A 6 2.02 15.94 5.12
C VAL A 6 3.34 16.65 5.45
N PRO A 7 3.37 17.94 5.87
CA PRO A 7 4.63 18.59 6.21
C PRO A 7 5.31 17.97 7.44
N VAL A 8 4.54 17.50 8.44
CA VAL A 8 5.09 16.77 9.59
C VAL A 8 5.67 15.42 9.17
N ALA A 9 4.96 14.65 8.34
CA ALA A 9 5.46 13.39 7.80
C ALA A 9 6.73 13.58 6.96
N ARG A 10 6.81 14.64 6.15
CA ARG A 10 8.04 14.99 5.41
C ARG A 10 9.19 15.33 6.34
N ARG A 11 8.94 16.11 7.39
CA ARG A 11 9.98 16.52 8.34
C ARG A 11 10.49 15.33 9.15
N LEU A 12 9.60 14.46 9.60
CA LEU A 12 9.96 13.20 10.26
C LEU A 12 10.75 12.27 9.34
N ALA A 13 10.33 12.13 8.08
CA ALA A 13 11.06 11.34 7.09
C ALA A 13 12.46 11.89 6.80
N ALA A 14 12.66 13.20 6.92
CA ALA A 14 13.98 13.82 6.77
C ALA A 14 14.89 13.62 7.99
N SER A 15 14.32 13.55 9.21
CA SER A 15 15.07 13.45 10.46
C SER A 15 15.37 12.02 10.93
N LEU A 16 14.59 11.04 10.48
CA LEU A 16 14.77 9.64 10.84
C LEU A 16 15.70 8.92 9.87
N ALA A 17 16.31 7.82 10.31
CA ALA A 17 16.93 6.87 9.40
C ALA A 17 15.89 6.42 8.34
N PRO A 18 16.25 6.38 7.04
CA PRO A 18 15.26 6.28 5.96
C PRO A 18 14.46 4.98 6.01
N ARG A 19 15.09 3.87 6.42
CA ARG A 19 14.41 2.59 6.67
C ARG A 19 13.31 2.74 7.74
N SER A 20 13.64 3.37 8.87
CA SER A 20 12.67 3.57 9.96
C SER A 20 11.53 4.49 9.53
N ALA A 21 11.83 5.55 8.76
CA ALA A 21 10.81 6.43 8.18
C ALA A 21 9.86 5.68 7.24
N ALA A 22 10.39 4.85 6.34
CA ALA A 22 9.58 4.07 5.41
C ALA A 22 8.64 3.09 6.13
N TRP A 23 9.14 2.37 7.14
CA TRP A 23 8.32 1.47 7.97
C TRP A 23 7.27 2.22 8.77
N LEU A 24 7.62 3.32 9.43
CA LEU A 24 6.67 4.11 10.20
C LEU A 24 5.53 4.63 9.32
N LEU A 25 5.85 5.20 8.16
CA LEU A 25 4.87 5.74 7.23
C LEU A 25 3.96 4.64 6.66
N ALA A 26 4.53 3.51 6.24
CA ALA A 26 3.74 2.39 5.71
C ALA A 26 2.85 1.74 6.77
N CYS A 27 3.36 1.50 7.99
CA CYS A 27 2.57 0.96 9.09
C CYS A 27 1.46 1.93 9.50
N THR A 28 1.75 3.23 9.59
CA THR A 28 0.74 4.26 9.91
C THR A 28 -0.36 4.28 8.85
N ALA A 29 0.00 4.25 7.56
CA ALA A 29 -0.97 4.19 6.48
C ALA A 29 -1.84 2.91 6.56
N ALA A 30 -1.21 1.75 6.80
CA ALA A 30 -1.90 0.47 6.91
C ALA A 30 -2.88 0.45 8.10
N VAL A 31 -2.46 0.91 9.28
CA VAL A 31 -3.30 0.93 10.49
C VAL A 31 -4.47 1.90 10.33
N LEU A 32 -4.27 3.09 9.76
CA LEU A 32 -5.35 4.05 9.52
C LEU A 32 -6.36 3.52 8.47
N ALA A 33 -5.89 2.86 7.42
CA ALA A 33 -6.76 2.23 6.44
C ALA A 33 -7.53 1.05 7.03
N ALA A 34 -6.89 0.19 7.83
CA ALA A 34 -7.53 -0.95 8.48
C ALA A 34 -8.59 -0.50 9.50
N SER A 35 -8.26 0.47 10.37
CA SER A 35 -9.19 0.99 11.37
C SER A 35 -10.41 1.69 10.75
N SER A 36 -10.22 2.50 9.71
CA SER A 36 -11.35 3.12 8.98
C SER A 36 -12.21 2.09 8.26
N THR A 37 -11.60 1.08 7.62
CA THR A 37 -12.34 -0.03 7.00
C THR A 37 -13.12 -0.83 8.03
N LEU A 38 -12.51 -1.15 9.19
CA LEU A 38 -13.16 -1.86 10.29
C LEU A 38 -14.35 -1.06 10.84
N ALA A 39 -14.20 0.25 11.01
CA ALA A 39 -15.31 1.11 11.44
C ALA A 39 -16.49 1.06 10.46
N LEU A 40 -16.23 1.07 9.15
CA LEU A 40 -17.27 0.90 8.14
C LEU A 40 -17.93 -0.49 8.20
N VAL A 41 -17.14 -1.55 8.42
CA VAL A 41 -17.66 -2.93 8.58
C VAL A 41 -18.57 -3.03 9.79
N LEU A 42 -18.15 -2.49 10.94
CA LEU A 42 -18.95 -2.49 12.16
C LEU A 42 -20.25 -1.68 11.99
N LEU A 43 -20.18 -0.53 11.32
CA LEU A 43 -21.35 0.31 11.03
C LEU A 43 -22.32 -0.39 10.07
N ALA A 44 -21.83 -1.04 9.03
CA ALA A 44 -22.63 -1.83 8.10
C ALA A 44 -23.28 -3.04 8.81
N ALA A 45 -22.53 -3.76 9.65
CA ALA A 45 -23.02 -4.88 10.42
C ALA A 45 -24.14 -4.46 11.40
N GLN A 46 -23.96 -3.34 12.10
CA GLN A 46 -24.96 -2.80 13.02
C GLN A 46 -26.29 -2.49 12.30
N GLY A 47 -26.25 -1.90 11.11
CA GLY A 47 -27.49 -1.68 10.36
C GLY A 47 -28.08 -2.95 9.74
N ALA A 48 -27.26 -3.94 9.40
CA ALA A 48 -27.75 -5.22 8.91
C ALA A 48 -28.60 -5.96 9.98
N LEU A 49 -28.23 -5.84 11.26
CA LEU A 49 -29.01 -6.37 12.39
C LEU A 49 -30.41 -5.75 12.53
N LEU A 50 -30.65 -4.57 11.92
CA LEU A 50 -31.95 -3.88 11.93
C LEU A 50 -32.86 -4.31 10.76
N LEU A 51 -32.34 -5.08 9.79
CA LEU A 51 -33.15 -5.55 8.66
C LEU A 51 -34.06 -6.73 9.11
N PRO A 52 -35.37 -6.69 8.85
CA PRO A 52 -36.33 -7.70 9.32
C PRO A 52 -35.94 -9.18 9.11
N PRO A 53 -35.37 -9.60 7.96
CA PRO A 53 -34.96 -11.00 7.78
C PRO A 53 -33.72 -11.41 8.61
N VAL A 54 -32.81 -10.47 8.90
CA VAL A 54 -31.62 -10.71 9.74
C VAL A 54 -31.98 -10.61 11.22
N ALA A 55 -32.84 -9.65 11.56
CA ALA A 55 -33.44 -9.53 12.89
C ALA A 55 -34.20 -10.80 13.27
N ALA A 56 -34.95 -11.41 12.34
CA ALA A 56 -35.65 -12.68 12.60
C ALA A 56 -34.69 -13.84 12.93
N LEU A 57 -33.54 -13.93 12.26
CA LEU A 57 -32.47 -14.89 12.59
C LEU A 57 -31.79 -14.56 13.93
N GLY A 58 -31.57 -13.28 14.22
CA GLY A 58 -31.11 -12.77 15.51
C GLY A 58 -32.08 -13.12 16.63
N HIS A 59 -33.38 -12.95 16.44
CA HIS A 59 -34.43 -13.32 17.40
C HIS A 59 -34.57 -14.84 17.59
N LEU A 60 -33.97 -15.69 16.74
CA LEU A 60 -33.90 -17.13 16.98
C LEU A 60 -32.61 -17.54 17.71
N THR A 61 -31.54 -16.75 17.59
CA THR A 61 -30.22 -17.04 18.17
C THR A 61 -29.95 -16.29 19.48
N LEU A 62 -30.45 -15.06 19.64
CA LEU A 62 -30.32 -14.26 20.86
C LEU A 62 -31.12 -14.82 22.04
N PRO A 63 -32.39 -15.25 21.93
CA PRO A 63 -33.12 -15.78 23.09
C PRO A 63 -32.49 -17.03 23.70
N LEU A 64 -31.78 -17.83 22.90
CA LEU A 64 -30.99 -18.97 23.39
C LEU A 64 -29.74 -18.54 24.18
N LEU A 65 -29.20 -17.34 23.93
CA LEU A 65 -28.03 -16.78 24.60
C LEU A 65 -28.39 -15.80 25.74
N THR A 66 -29.53 -15.11 25.65
CA THR A 66 -29.97 -14.07 26.59
C THR A 66 -30.90 -14.56 27.69
N ALA A 67 -31.38 -15.80 27.65
CA ALA A 67 -32.13 -16.43 28.76
C ALA A 67 -31.37 -16.47 30.11
N GLY A 68 -30.14 -15.93 30.17
CA GLY A 68 -29.37 -15.69 31.41
C GLY A 68 -29.06 -14.22 31.75
N THR A 69 -29.58 -13.20 31.04
CA THR A 69 -29.07 -11.80 31.17
C THR A 69 -30.15 -10.68 31.11
N ASP A 70 -31.39 -10.95 31.52
CA ASP A 70 -32.59 -10.12 31.26
C ASP A 70 -32.71 -8.75 31.98
N GLY A 71 -31.62 -8.07 32.33
CA GLY A 71 -31.67 -6.87 33.18
C GLY A 71 -31.67 -5.49 32.51
N LEU A 72 -30.94 -5.28 31.40
CA LEU A 72 -30.43 -3.92 31.09
C LEU A 72 -30.61 -3.42 29.63
N GLY A 73 -31.28 -4.16 28.74
CA GLY A 73 -31.23 -3.88 27.28
C GLY A 73 -32.30 -2.94 26.68
N GLY A 74 -33.37 -2.61 27.42
CA GLY A 74 -34.62 -2.12 26.81
C GLY A 74 -34.67 -0.66 26.35
N PHE A 75 -33.84 0.24 26.89
CA PHE A 75 -34.03 1.70 26.71
C PHE A 75 -33.07 2.38 25.71
N ALA A 76 -32.06 1.69 25.16
CA ALA A 76 -31.07 2.32 24.28
C ALA A 76 -31.43 2.29 22.77
N GLY A 77 -32.48 1.57 22.37
CA GLY A 77 -32.69 1.15 20.96
C GLY A 77 -33.59 2.04 20.08
N LEU A 78 -34.42 2.93 20.64
CA LEU A 78 -35.49 3.57 19.85
C LEU A 78 -35.18 4.99 19.35
N GLY A 79 -34.24 5.71 19.99
CA GLY A 79 -33.84 7.07 19.55
C GLY A 79 -32.76 7.11 18.46
N SER A 80 -32.02 6.01 18.28
CA SER A 80 -30.88 5.90 17.36
C SER A 80 -31.22 5.21 16.02
N ALA A 81 -32.39 4.55 15.92
CA ALA A 81 -32.79 3.74 14.77
C ALA A 81 -32.99 4.52 13.46
N GLY A 82 -33.35 5.82 13.53
CA GLY A 82 -33.61 6.63 12.34
C GLY A 82 -32.36 7.02 11.54
N LEU A 83 -31.20 7.11 12.19
CA LEU A 83 -29.92 7.47 11.55
C LEU A 83 -29.02 6.26 11.26
N THR A 84 -29.23 5.11 11.92
CA THR A 84 -28.36 3.94 11.82
C THR A 84 -28.53 3.18 10.50
N VAL A 85 -29.75 3.05 9.99
CA VAL A 85 -30.02 2.37 8.70
C VAL A 85 -29.37 3.11 7.50
N PRO A 86 -29.61 4.43 7.29
CA PRO A 86 -28.97 5.13 6.18
C PRO A 86 -27.43 5.17 6.31
N ALA A 87 -26.90 5.32 7.53
CA ALA A 87 -25.46 5.29 7.77
C ALA A 87 -24.85 3.91 7.43
N ALA A 88 -25.53 2.82 7.77
CA ALA A 88 -25.10 1.47 7.43
C ALA A 88 -25.18 1.17 5.93
N CYS A 89 -26.23 1.64 5.24
CA CYS A 89 -26.32 1.55 3.78
C CYS A 89 -25.16 2.29 3.10
N VAL A 90 -24.87 3.52 3.54
CA VAL A 90 -23.73 4.29 3.05
C VAL A 90 -22.42 3.53 3.33
N ALA A 91 -22.24 2.98 4.54
CA ALA A 91 -21.05 2.21 4.88
C ALA A 91 -20.88 0.96 4.01
N ALA A 92 -21.97 0.22 3.75
CA ALA A 92 -21.96 -0.95 2.87
C ALA A 92 -21.61 -0.59 1.42
N VAL A 93 -22.17 0.51 0.89
CA VAL A 93 -21.83 1.02 -0.45
C VAL A 93 -20.35 1.42 -0.51
N LEU A 94 -19.85 2.14 0.49
CA LEU A 94 -18.45 2.53 0.57
C LEU A 94 -17.51 1.32 0.61
N LEU A 95 -17.86 0.27 1.37
CA LEU A 95 -17.11 -0.99 1.40
C LEU A 95 -17.12 -1.69 0.05
N ALA A 96 -18.27 -1.77 -0.62
CA ALA A 96 -18.37 -2.37 -1.95
C ALA A 96 -17.55 -1.61 -2.99
N VAL A 97 -17.61 -0.27 -2.99
CA VAL A 97 -16.80 0.60 -3.86
C VAL A 97 -15.31 0.42 -3.55
N CYS A 98 -14.93 0.39 -2.27
CA CYS A 98 -13.55 0.16 -1.84
C CYS A 98 -13.04 -1.20 -2.30
N ALA A 99 -13.81 -2.27 -2.10
CA ALA A 99 -13.47 -3.62 -2.54
C ALA A 99 -13.32 -3.70 -4.08
N GLY A 100 -14.25 -3.08 -4.82
CA GLY A 100 -14.17 -2.97 -6.28
C GLY A 100 -12.93 -2.20 -6.75
N ALA A 101 -12.59 -1.10 -6.08
CA ALA A 101 -11.41 -0.30 -6.39
C ALA A 101 -10.11 -1.07 -6.10
N VAL A 102 -10.02 -1.77 -4.96
CA VAL A 102 -8.86 -2.60 -4.58
C VAL A 102 -8.68 -3.77 -5.56
N THR A 103 -9.75 -4.45 -5.93
CA THR A 103 -9.67 -5.57 -6.89
C THR A 103 -9.22 -5.07 -8.25
N LEU A 104 -9.81 -4.00 -8.78
CA LEU A 104 -9.41 -3.39 -10.05
C LEU A 104 -7.95 -2.91 -10.03
N ALA A 105 -7.52 -2.25 -8.94
CA ALA A 105 -6.13 -1.84 -8.77
C ALA A 105 -5.18 -3.05 -8.77
N GLY A 106 -5.55 -4.13 -8.08
CA GLY A 106 -4.78 -5.38 -8.07
C GLY A 106 -4.73 -6.07 -9.43
N HIS A 107 -5.81 -6.04 -10.21
CA HIS A 107 -5.82 -6.54 -11.59
C HIS A 107 -4.92 -5.71 -12.51
N ARG A 108 -5.02 -4.39 -12.44
CA ARG A 108 -4.17 -3.47 -13.23
C ARG A 108 -2.69 -3.66 -12.91
N PHE A 109 -2.34 -3.67 -11.63
CA PHE A 109 -0.97 -3.91 -11.18
C PHE A 109 -0.42 -5.25 -11.67
N ARG A 110 -1.21 -6.33 -11.56
CA ARG A 110 -0.80 -7.64 -12.07
C ARG A 110 -0.61 -7.64 -13.59
N ALA A 111 -1.50 -6.99 -14.34
CA ALA A 111 -1.40 -6.89 -15.79
C ALA A 111 -0.17 -6.07 -16.22
N GLU A 112 0.09 -4.94 -15.57
CA GLU A 112 1.29 -4.11 -15.81
C GLU A 112 2.57 -4.90 -15.51
N MET A 113 2.63 -5.60 -14.38
CA MET A 113 3.77 -6.46 -14.05
C MET A 113 3.96 -7.62 -15.02
N ALA A 114 2.88 -8.20 -15.54
CA ALA A 114 2.96 -9.24 -16.56
C ALA A 114 3.53 -8.68 -17.88
N ARG A 115 3.06 -7.51 -18.32
CA ARG A 115 3.57 -6.83 -19.53
C ARG A 115 5.04 -6.45 -19.38
N ALA A 116 5.42 -5.84 -18.25
CA ALA A 116 6.80 -5.47 -17.97
C ALA A 116 7.73 -6.70 -17.99
N ARG A 117 7.29 -7.84 -17.42
CA ARG A 117 8.05 -9.09 -17.48
C ARG A 117 8.13 -9.67 -18.89
N ALA A 118 7.04 -9.63 -19.66
CA ALA A 118 7.05 -10.09 -21.04
C ALA A 118 8.05 -9.27 -21.89
N ALA A 119 8.10 -7.96 -21.68
CA ALA A 119 9.08 -7.08 -22.34
C ALA A 119 10.53 -7.41 -21.97
N THR A 120 10.79 -7.91 -20.75
CA THR A 120 12.14 -8.39 -20.39
C THR A 120 12.53 -9.73 -21.04
N GLY A 121 11.58 -10.49 -21.58
CA GLY A 121 11.85 -11.77 -22.24
C GLY A 121 12.62 -11.66 -23.56
N THR A 122 12.61 -10.47 -24.18
CA THR A 122 13.36 -10.17 -25.42
C THR A 122 14.71 -9.50 -25.15
N CYS A 123 15.08 -9.29 -23.89
CA CYS A 123 16.33 -8.62 -23.50
C CYS A 123 17.51 -9.59 -23.46
N VAL A 124 18.73 -9.04 -23.59
CA VAL A 124 19.95 -9.77 -23.23
C VAL A 124 20.01 -9.84 -21.71
N ALA A 125 19.74 -11.02 -21.15
CA ALA A 125 19.71 -11.22 -19.70
C ALA A 125 21.02 -11.85 -19.22
N SER A 126 21.65 -11.23 -18.22
CA SER A 126 22.79 -11.77 -17.49
C SER A 126 22.49 -11.73 -15.99
N GLY A 127 22.13 -12.89 -15.42
CA GLY A 127 21.72 -13.00 -14.02
C GLY A 127 20.50 -12.12 -13.70
N GLU A 128 20.68 -11.18 -12.77
CA GLU A 128 19.66 -10.22 -12.35
C GLU A 128 19.48 -9.03 -13.31
N LEU A 129 20.42 -8.78 -14.23
CA LEU A 129 20.39 -7.64 -15.15
C LEU A 129 19.73 -8.01 -16.48
N ALA A 130 18.77 -7.21 -16.93
CA ALA A 130 18.14 -7.29 -18.24
C ALA A 130 18.42 -5.99 -19.02
N VAL A 131 19.10 -6.09 -20.16
CA VAL A 131 19.42 -4.92 -20.98
C VAL A 131 18.40 -4.77 -22.11
N LEU A 132 17.62 -3.70 -22.07
CA LEU A 132 16.63 -3.36 -23.10
C LEU A 132 17.28 -2.51 -24.21
N GLN A 133 16.98 -2.86 -25.46
CA GLN A 133 17.44 -2.08 -26.62
C GLN A 133 16.52 -0.87 -26.80
N ASP A 134 16.89 0.24 -26.15
CA ASP A 134 16.19 1.52 -26.22
C ASP A 134 17.22 2.65 -26.11
N SER A 135 17.05 3.70 -26.90
CA SER A 135 17.90 4.89 -26.87
C SER A 135 17.56 5.82 -25.73
N ASP A 136 16.33 5.79 -25.22
CA ASP A 136 15.90 6.65 -24.13
C ASP A 136 16.50 6.17 -22.80
N PRO A 137 17.25 7.01 -22.07
CA PRO A 137 17.88 6.61 -20.82
C PRO A 137 16.86 6.27 -19.73
N ASP A 138 16.70 4.99 -19.44
CA ASP A 138 15.90 4.47 -18.33
C ASP A 138 16.55 3.27 -17.62
N ALA A 139 16.27 3.13 -16.32
CA ALA A 139 16.64 2.01 -15.47
C ALA A 139 15.64 1.84 -14.32
N TYR A 140 15.29 0.59 -13.99
CA TYR A 140 14.36 0.32 -12.90
C TYR A 140 14.46 -1.11 -12.34
N ALA A 141 14.18 -1.24 -11.06
CA ALA A 141 13.97 -2.50 -10.35
C ALA A 141 12.59 -3.11 -10.66
N LEU A 142 12.56 -4.17 -11.47
CA LEU A 142 11.37 -4.96 -11.75
C LEU A 142 11.17 -6.04 -10.67
N PRO A 143 10.15 -5.91 -9.79
CA PRO A 143 9.91 -6.90 -8.75
C PRO A 143 9.55 -8.27 -9.35
N GLY A 144 9.87 -9.36 -8.65
CA GLY A 144 9.60 -10.72 -9.13
C GLY A 144 10.29 -11.80 -8.33
N ARG A 145 10.15 -13.05 -8.81
CA ARG A 145 10.86 -14.23 -8.31
C ARG A 145 11.44 -15.01 -9.51
N PRO A 146 12.70 -14.74 -9.92
CA PRO A 146 13.61 -13.74 -9.37
C PRO A 146 13.21 -12.29 -9.75
N GLY A 147 13.62 -11.31 -8.94
CA GLY A 147 13.56 -9.89 -9.31
C GLY A 147 14.61 -9.57 -10.38
N ARG A 148 14.40 -8.52 -11.17
CA ARG A 148 15.33 -8.12 -12.24
C ARG A 148 15.57 -6.62 -12.23
N ILE A 149 16.78 -6.21 -12.57
CA ILE A 149 17.13 -4.82 -12.85
C ILE A 149 17.05 -4.65 -14.35
N VAL A 150 16.19 -3.76 -14.82
CA VAL A 150 16.07 -3.44 -16.24
C VAL A 150 16.86 -2.17 -16.49
N VAL A 151 17.73 -2.18 -17.50
CA VAL A 151 18.51 -1.00 -17.90
C VAL A 151 18.49 -0.89 -19.42
N THR A 152 18.27 0.30 -19.94
CA THR A 152 18.31 0.57 -21.38
C THR A 152 19.74 0.73 -21.89
N THR A 153 19.98 0.47 -23.18
CA THR A 153 21.28 0.79 -23.80
C THR A 153 21.58 2.28 -23.80
N GLY A 154 20.55 3.13 -23.91
CA GLY A 154 20.63 4.58 -23.73
C GLY A 154 21.21 4.97 -22.36
N MET A 155 20.68 4.41 -21.28
CA MET A 155 21.19 4.66 -19.92
C MET A 155 22.64 4.20 -19.75
N LEU A 156 22.99 3.01 -20.25
CA LEU A 156 24.36 2.52 -20.18
C LEU A 156 25.35 3.43 -20.93
N ARG A 157 24.96 3.99 -22.09
CA ARG A 157 25.80 4.92 -22.85
C ARG A 157 25.96 6.28 -22.16
N ALA A 158 24.94 6.74 -21.45
CA ALA A 158 24.96 8.03 -20.77
C ALA A 158 25.86 8.06 -19.53
N LEU A 159 26.07 6.92 -18.86
CA LEU A 159 26.80 6.84 -17.59
C LEU A 159 28.24 6.36 -17.75
N ARG A 160 29.15 6.90 -16.93
CA ARG A 160 30.53 6.41 -16.75
C ARG A 160 30.55 5.11 -15.94
N PRO A 161 31.65 4.32 -15.97
CA PRO A 161 31.70 3.03 -15.27
C PRO A 161 31.32 3.07 -13.78
N GLY A 162 31.85 4.04 -13.02
CA GLY A 162 31.50 4.18 -11.59
C GLY A 162 30.04 4.60 -11.36
N GLU A 163 29.47 5.41 -12.26
CA GLU A 163 28.06 5.81 -12.20
C GLU A 163 27.13 4.64 -12.52
N ARG A 164 27.52 3.77 -13.46
CA ARG A 164 26.78 2.52 -13.75
C ARG A 164 26.77 1.59 -12.54
N GLU A 165 27.89 1.48 -11.83
CA GLU A 165 27.97 0.66 -10.63
C GLU A 165 27.06 1.18 -9.52
N ALA A 166 27.08 2.51 -9.29
CA ALA A 166 26.20 3.18 -8.33
C ALA A 166 24.72 2.99 -8.69
N LEU A 167 24.35 3.20 -9.96
CA LEU A 167 23.00 2.96 -10.45
C LEU A 167 22.55 1.52 -10.19
N LEU A 168 23.36 0.53 -10.60
CA LEU A 168 23.01 -0.88 -10.39
C LEU A 168 22.91 -1.22 -8.89
N ALA A 169 23.75 -0.64 -8.03
CA ALA A 169 23.66 -0.83 -6.59
C ALA A 169 22.37 -0.23 -6.01
N HIS A 170 21.94 0.94 -6.50
CA HIS A 170 20.67 1.58 -6.16
C HIS A 170 19.46 0.72 -6.58
N GLU A 171 19.42 0.24 -7.83
CA GLU A 171 18.34 -0.64 -8.29
C GLU A 171 18.29 -1.98 -7.53
N ARG A 172 19.46 -2.57 -7.21
CA ARG A 172 19.53 -3.74 -6.33
C ARG A 172 18.93 -3.45 -4.95
N ALA A 173 19.20 -2.27 -4.40
CA ALA A 173 18.67 -1.89 -3.09
C ALA A 173 17.14 -1.85 -3.09
N HIS A 174 16.50 -1.37 -4.17
CA HIS A 174 15.04 -1.45 -4.31
C HIS A 174 14.50 -2.88 -4.30
N LEU A 175 15.18 -3.81 -4.98
CA LEU A 175 14.80 -5.22 -5.01
C LEU A 175 14.99 -5.89 -3.64
N ALA A 176 16.16 -5.72 -3.03
CA ALA A 176 16.54 -6.30 -1.75
C ALA A 176 15.70 -5.76 -0.59
N GLY A 177 15.44 -4.45 -0.57
CA GLY A 177 14.55 -3.78 0.38
C GLY A 177 13.06 -4.02 0.12
N HIS A 178 12.72 -4.66 -1.00
CA HIS A 178 11.34 -4.87 -1.44
C HIS A 178 10.51 -3.58 -1.45
N HIS A 179 11.10 -2.46 -1.88
CA HIS A 179 10.48 -1.12 -1.83
C HIS A 179 9.12 -1.06 -2.56
N HIS A 180 8.94 -1.87 -3.61
CA HIS A 180 7.66 -2.05 -4.29
C HIS A 180 6.50 -2.41 -3.34
N ARG A 181 6.74 -3.20 -2.27
CA ARG A 181 5.70 -3.57 -1.30
C ARG A 181 5.20 -2.37 -0.53
N PHE A 182 6.08 -1.46 -0.14
CA PHE A 182 5.71 -0.22 0.56
C PHE A 182 4.82 0.66 -0.31
N ILE A 183 5.15 0.79 -1.60
CA ILE A 183 4.34 1.53 -2.57
C ILE A 183 2.96 0.88 -2.75
N VAL A 184 2.89 -0.45 -2.84
CA VAL A 184 1.60 -1.18 -2.91
C VAL A 184 0.77 -0.97 -1.64
N VAL A 185 1.37 -1.07 -0.45
CA VAL A 185 0.69 -0.81 0.83
C VAL A 185 0.12 0.60 0.86
N ALA A 186 0.90 1.62 0.48
CA ALA A 186 0.42 3.00 0.44
C ALA A 186 -0.69 3.22 -0.60
N ALA A 187 -0.60 2.57 -1.77
CA ALA A 187 -1.64 2.63 -2.79
C ALA A 187 -2.96 2.00 -2.32
N LEU A 188 -2.89 0.84 -1.66
CA LEU A 188 -4.05 0.17 -1.07
C LEU A 188 -4.65 1.02 0.05
N ALA A 189 -3.83 1.53 0.97
CA ALA A 189 -4.27 2.39 2.05
C ALA A 189 -4.97 3.66 1.52
N ALA A 190 -4.43 4.28 0.48
CA ALA A 190 -5.03 5.45 -0.18
C ALA A 190 -6.32 5.12 -0.97
N THR A 191 -6.51 3.85 -1.37
CA THR A 191 -7.74 3.36 -1.98
C THR A 191 -8.85 3.21 -0.93
N CYS A 192 -8.51 2.65 0.24
CA CYS A 192 -9.46 2.50 1.36
C CYS A 192 -9.76 3.82 2.08
N HIS A 193 -8.75 4.68 2.24
CA HIS A 193 -8.88 5.97 2.92
C HIS A 193 -8.20 7.08 2.11
N PRO A 194 -8.96 7.83 1.27
CA PRO A 194 -8.41 8.84 0.34
C PRO A 194 -7.54 9.93 0.98
N LEU A 195 -7.73 10.22 2.28
CA LEU A 195 -6.92 11.20 3.01
C LEU A 195 -5.45 10.75 3.18
N LEU A 196 -5.16 9.46 3.01
CA LEU A 196 -3.80 8.91 3.09
C LEU A 196 -2.98 9.10 1.82
N ARG A 197 -3.58 9.61 0.72
CA ARG A 197 -2.86 9.89 -0.54
C ARG A 197 -1.64 10.78 -0.34
N GLY A 198 -1.71 11.72 0.62
CA GLY A 198 -0.61 12.61 0.97
C GLY A 198 0.64 11.91 1.54
N LEU A 199 0.52 10.67 2.03
CA LEU A 199 1.65 9.89 2.55
C LEU A 199 2.52 9.27 1.45
N ARG A 200 2.06 9.25 0.19
CA ARG A 200 2.80 8.67 -0.94
C ARG A 200 4.15 9.38 -1.16
N ALA A 201 4.15 10.70 -1.26
CA ALA A 201 5.38 11.45 -1.55
C ALA A 201 6.43 11.33 -0.41
N PRO A 202 6.08 11.49 0.87
CA PRO A 202 7.01 11.24 1.98
C PRO A 202 7.56 9.81 2.00
N LEU A 203 6.70 8.81 1.73
CA LEU A 203 7.13 7.41 1.69
C LEU A 203 8.09 7.14 0.53
N SER A 204 7.77 7.60 -0.68
CA SER A 204 8.66 7.50 -1.84
C SER A 204 10.01 8.12 -1.52
N TYR A 205 10.04 9.35 -0.99
CA TYR A 205 11.28 10.00 -0.60
C TYR A 205 12.10 9.19 0.42
N ALA A 206 11.46 8.60 1.43
CA ALA A 206 12.16 7.75 2.40
C ALA A 206 12.73 6.47 1.76
N LEU A 207 12.03 5.88 0.78
CA LEU A 207 12.50 4.71 0.04
C LEU A 207 13.68 5.05 -0.88
N GLU A 208 13.65 6.20 -1.56
CA GLU A 208 14.76 6.69 -2.38
C GLU A 208 16.01 6.91 -1.52
N ARG A 209 15.89 7.63 -0.39
CA ARG A 209 17.02 7.79 0.55
C ARG A 209 17.54 6.45 1.09
N TRP A 210 16.65 5.50 1.34
CA TRP A 210 17.07 4.16 1.80
C TRP A 210 17.86 3.44 0.69
N ALA A 211 17.42 3.52 -0.57
CA ALA A 211 18.15 2.95 -1.70
C ALA A 211 19.51 3.62 -1.89
N ASP A 212 19.58 4.96 -1.83
CA ASP A 212 20.81 5.73 -1.95
C ASP A 212 21.83 5.40 -0.86
N GLU A 213 21.41 5.37 0.41
CA GLU A 213 22.31 5.03 1.53
C GLU A 213 22.82 3.57 1.43
N SER A 214 21.98 2.65 0.94
CA SER A 214 22.38 1.27 0.70
C SER A 214 23.36 1.15 -0.46
N ALA A 215 23.13 1.88 -1.56
CA ALA A 215 24.00 1.91 -2.72
C ALA A 215 25.36 2.53 -2.39
N ALA A 216 25.37 3.67 -1.69
CA ALA A 216 26.59 4.33 -1.24
C ALA A 216 27.42 3.43 -0.34
N SER A 217 26.78 2.70 0.58
CA SER A 217 27.46 1.72 1.44
C SER A 217 28.02 0.53 0.64
N ALA A 218 27.35 0.10 -0.43
CA ALA A 218 27.81 -1.03 -1.25
C ALA A 218 28.99 -0.66 -2.16
N VAL A 219 28.96 0.53 -2.76
CA VAL A 219 30.00 1.01 -3.69
C VAL A 219 31.18 1.63 -2.94
N GLY A 220 30.94 2.40 -1.87
CA GLY A 220 31.98 3.08 -1.09
C GLY A 220 32.83 2.17 -0.21
N ASN A 221 32.37 0.96 0.10
CA ASN A 221 33.13 -0.04 0.88
C ASN A 221 34.07 -0.92 0.04
N ARG A 222 34.26 -0.60 -1.25
CA ARG A 222 35.24 -1.30 -2.08
C ARG A 222 36.62 -0.64 -1.94
N PRO A 223 37.68 -1.39 -1.57
CA PRO A 223 39.04 -0.88 -1.72
C PRO A 223 39.30 -0.62 -3.22
N LEU A 224 39.79 0.58 -3.53
CA LEU A 224 40.25 0.98 -4.86
C LEU A 224 41.47 0.16 -5.29
#